data_AF-A0AAD4QXQ1-F1
#
_entry.id   AF-A0AAD4QXQ1-F1
#
_cell.length_a   1.000
_cell.length_b   1.000
_cell.length_c   1.000
_cell.angle_alpha   90.00
_cell.angle_beta   90.00
_cell.angle_gamma   90.00
#
_symmetry.space_group_name_H-M   'P 1'
#
loop_
_entity.id
_entity.type
_entity.pdbx_description
1 polymer ?
#
loop_
_entity_poly.entity_id
_entity_poly.type
_entity_poly.pdbx_seq_one_letter_code
_entity_poly.pdbx_strand_id
1 'polypeptide(L)'
;MRKHWQNGESTYVKAQKLPKPRVSQAIQPLPTEFNCPFCNAEKVCEVKIDKVRRLGTVSCRKCHETFTTSIHRLSEPVDVYSDWIDACEQYNKENKRD
;
A
#
# COMPACT_ATOMS: atom_id res chain seq x y z
N MET A 1 55.53 16.71 -25.58
CA MET A 1 54.07 16.91 -25.80
C MET A 1 53.46 17.18 -24.44
N ARG A 2 53.32 18.47 -24.09
CA ARG A 2 52.07 19.29 -24.09
C ARG A 2 51.20 18.91 -22.87
N LYS A 3 51.41 19.49 -21.69
CA LYS A 3 51.10 20.87 -21.21
C LYS A 3 49.63 21.25 -21.41
N HIS A 4 48.87 21.41 -20.32
CA HIS A 4 48.26 22.70 -20.02
C HIS A 4 48.01 22.91 -18.52
N TRP A 5 48.56 24.02 -18.06
CA TRP A 5 48.42 24.62 -16.74
C TRP A 5 47.74 25.95 -17.05
N GLN A 6 46.56 26.22 -16.49
CA GLN A 6 45.97 27.55 -16.58
C GLN A 6 45.28 27.91 -15.26
N ASN A 7 45.85 28.94 -14.63
CA ASN A 7 45.16 29.97 -13.87
C ASN A 7 44.70 29.64 -12.44
N GLY A 8 45.66 29.28 -11.59
CA GLY A 8 46.17 30.20 -10.57
C GLY A 8 45.25 31.13 -9.76
N GLU A 9 43.98 30.81 -9.47
CA GLU A 9 43.18 31.59 -8.52
C GLU A 9 42.55 30.69 -7.44
N SER A 10 43.11 30.77 -6.24
CA SER A 10 42.51 30.23 -5.01
C SER A 10 41.29 31.07 -4.64
N THR A 11 40.15 30.78 -5.26
CA THR A 11 38.88 31.38 -4.82
C THR A 11 38.30 30.51 -3.71
N TYR A 12 38.27 31.05 -2.50
CA TYR A 12 37.58 30.45 -1.37
C TYR A 12 36.08 30.43 -1.67
N VAL A 13 35.53 29.26 -2.03
CA VAL A 13 34.09 29.09 -2.14
C VAL A 13 33.48 29.03 -0.74
N LYS A 14 32.72 30.07 -0.39
CA LYS A 14 31.97 30.20 0.87
C LYS A 14 30.97 29.04 0.98
N ALA A 15 31.07 28.23 2.03
CA ALA A 15 30.15 27.10 2.25
C ALA A 15 28.71 27.59 2.38
N GLN A 16 27.86 27.28 1.39
CA GLN A 16 26.43 27.56 1.43
C GLN A 16 25.76 26.52 2.32
N LYS A 17 25.01 26.97 3.33
CA LYS A 17 24.23 26.09 4.21
C LYS A 17 23.32 25.22 3.36
N LEU A 18 23.49 23.89 3.46
CA LEU A 18 22.60 22.93 2.83
C LEU A 18 21.17 23.20 3.34
N PRO A 19 20.17 23.38 2.48
CA PRO A 19 18.79 23.55 2.92
C PRO A 19 18.40 22.33 3.77
N LYS A 20 17.81 22.59 4.93
CA LYS A 20 17.33 21.55 5.85
C LYS A 20 16.43 20.58 5.06
N PRO A 21 16.54 19.25 5.29
CA PRO A 21 15.71 18.27 4.59
C PRO A 21 14.24 18.66 4.73
N ARG A 22 13.55 18.68 3.59
CA ARG A 22 12.14 19.10 3.51
C ARG A 22 11.32 18.20 4.43
N VAL A 23 10.40 18.86 5.13
CA VAL A 23 9.41 18.29 6.06
C VAL A 23 8.91 16.94 5.53
N SER A 24 9.01 15.91 6.37
CA SER A 24 8.52 14.56 6.10
C SER A 24 7.15 14.63 5.42
N GLN A 25 7.04 14.10 4.20
CA GLN A 25 5.74 13.90 3.55
C GLN A 25 4.85 13.17 4.56
N ALA A 26 3.72 13.80 4.91
CA ALA A 26 2.76 13.21 5.83
C ALA A 26 2.40 11.82 5.31
N ILE A 27 2.60 10.80 6.15
CA ILE A 27 2.19 9.42 5.87
C ILE A 27 0.69 9.50 5.60
N GLN A 28 0.29 9.30 4.34
CA GLN A 28 -1.13 9.28 4.02
C GLN A 28 -1.74 8.01 4.61
N PRO A 29 -2.93 8.10 5.25
CA PRO A 29 -3.62 6.93 5.75
C PRO A 29 -3.93 5.99 4.58
N LEU A 30 -3.69 4.70 4.80
CA LEU A 30 -4.02 3.67 3.82
C LEU A 30 -5.52 3.62 3.55
N PRO A 31 -5.93 3.24 2.31
CA PRO A 31 -7.32 3.12 1.97
C PRO A 31 -8.00 2.04 2.83
N THR A 32 -9.16 2.38 3.37
CA THR A 32 -10.04 1.46 4.12
C THR A 32 -11.32 1.12 3.34
N GLU A 33 -11.50 1.72 2.17
CA GLU A 33 -12.67 1.53 1.32
C GLU A 33 -12.23 0.89 0.00
N PHE A 34 -12.84 -0.24 -0.33
CA PHE A 34 -12.51 -1.02 -1.53
C PHE A 34 -13.74 -1.30 -2.39
N ASN A 35 -13.50 -1.72 -3.62
CA ASN A 35 -14.56 -2.10 -4.56
C ASN A 35 -14.98 -3.55 -4.31
N CYS A 36 -16.25 -3.88 -4.53
CA CYS A 36 -16.70 -5.27 -4.34
C CYS A 36 -16.51 -6.09 -5.63
N PRO A 37 -15.84 -7.25 -5.61
CA PRO A 37 -15.67 -8.10 -6.78
C PRO A 37 -16.98 -8.78 -7.25
N PHE A 38 -18.01 -8.81 -6.39
CA PHE A 38 -19.30 -9.45 -6.69
C PHE A 38 -20.31 -8.51 -7.34
N CYS A 39 -20.52 -7.33 -6.75
CA CYS A 39 -21.55 -6.38 -7.19
C CYS A 39 -20.99 -5.16 -7.93
N ASN A 40 -19.67 -5.14 -8.17
CA ASN A 40 -18.92 -4.12 -8.90
C ASN A 40 -19.22 -2.68 -8.45
N ALA A 41 -19.54 -2.50 -7.17
CA ALA A 41 -19.79 -1.19 -6.59
C ALA A 41 -18.51 -0.64 -5.96
N GLU A 42 -18.34 0.67 -6.05
CA GLU A 42 -17.13 1.34 -5.60
C GLU A 42 -17.22 1.73 -4.12
N LYS A 43 -16.12 1.57 -3.37
CA LYS A 43 -16.01 1.99 -1.96
C LYS A 43 -17.12 1.46 -1.03
N VAL A 44 -17.61 0.26 -1.31
CA VAL A 44 -18.68 -0.37 -0.52
C VAL A 44 -18.16 -1.43 0.45
N CYS A 45 -16.92 -1.88 0.27
CA CYS A 45 -16.32 -2.90 1.12
C CYS A 45 -15.65 -2.25 2.34
N GLU A 46 -16.09 -2.68 3.52
CA GLU A 46 -15.54 -2.29 4.82
C GLU A 46 -14.65 -3.43 5.35
N VAL A 47 -13.47 -3.07 5.84
CA VAL A 47 -12.52 -4.03 6.43
C VAL A 47 -12.38 -3.77 7.93
N LYS A 48 -12.51 -4.81 8.74
CA LYS A 48 -12.30 -4.81 10.19
C LYS A 48 -11.13 -5.70 10.54
N ILE A 49 -10.18 -5.18 11.31
CA ILE A 49 -9.00 -5.89 11.77
C ILE A 49 -9.09 -6.07 13.29
N ASP A 50 -9.17 -7.32 13.72
CA ASP A 50 -9.06 -7.72 15.13
C ASP A 50 -7.68 -8.31 15.38
N LYS A 51 -6.75 -7.47 15.85
CA LYS A 51 -5.37 -7.89 16.16
C LYS A 51 -5.27 -8.80 17.39
N VAL A 52 -6.28 -8.80 18.26
CA VAL A 52 -6.32 -9.67 19.46
C VAL A 52 -6.60 -11.10 19.03
N ARG A 53 -7.63 -11.28 18.19
CA ARG A 53 -8.04 -12.58 17.65
C ARG A 53 -7.23 -13.01 16.44
N ARG A 54 -6.40 -12.10 15.90
CA ARG A 54 -5.68 -12.28 14.63
C ARG A 54 -6.60 -12.63 13.46
N LEU A 55 -7.73 -11.93 13.39
CA LEU A 55 -8.70 -12.09 12.30
C LEU A 55 -8.93 -10.75 11.59
N GLY A 56 -8.99 -10.81 10.26
CA GLY A 56 -9.42 -9.72 9.40
C GLY A 56 -10.72 -10.11 8.71
N THR A 57 -11.72 -9.24 8.75
CA THR A 57 -13.03 -9.46 8.13
C THR A 57 -13.30 -8.37 7.11
N VAL A 58 -13.70 -8.73 5.90
CA VAL A 58 -14.18 -7.81 4.86
C VAL A 58 -15.65 -8.08 4.59
N SER A 59 -16.45 -7.01 4.48
CA SER A 59 -17.87 -7.12 4.16
C SER A 59 -18.31 -6.05 3.17
N CYS A 60 -19.16 -6.44 2.21
CA CYS A 60 -19.76 -5.50 1.26
C CYS A 60 -21.10 -4.96 1.76
N ARG A 61 -21.25 -3.64 1.89
CA ARG A 61 -22.52 -3.02 2.30
C ARG A 61 -23.67 -3.14 1.29
N LYS A 62 -23.37 -3.48 0.03
CA LYS A 62 -24.38 -3.57 -1.05
C LYS A 62 -24.89 -4.98 -1.29
N CYS A 63 -24.00 -5.97 -1.41
CA CYS A 63 -24.37 -7.37 -1.66
C CYS A 63 -24.25 -8.26 -0.43
N HIS A 64 -23.77 -7.73 0.70
CA HIS A 64 -23.71 -8.40 2.01
C HIS A 64 -22.78 -9.62 2.08
N GLU A 65 -21.98 -9.84 1.03
CA GLU A 65 -20.94 -10.86 1.04
C GLU A 65 -19.88 -10.54 2.10
N THR A 66 -19.45 -11.57 2.84
CA THR A 66 -18.53 -11.42 3.98
C THR A 66 -17.47 -12.50 3.95
N PHE A 67 -16.21 -12.09 4.10
CA PHE A 67 -15.07 -12.99 4.14
C PHE A 67 -14.21 -12.70 5.37
N THR A 68 -13.62 -13.75 5.96
CA THR A 68 -12.72 -13.64 7.11
C THR A 68 -11.45 -14.44 6.83
N THR A 69 -10.30 -13.81 7.07
CA THR A 69 -8.97 -14.40 6.93
C THR A 69 -8.14 -14.19 8.21
N SER A 70 -7.11 -15.01 8.39
CA SER A 70 -6.13 -14.84 9.46
C SER A 70 -5.17 -13.70 9.13
N ILE A 71 -4.85 -12.86 10.13
CA ILE A 71 -3.93 -11.75 9.96
C ILE A 71 -2.70 -11.88 10.86
N HIS A 72 -1.64 -11.14 10.53
CA HIS A 72 -0.46 -11.01 11.35
C HIS A 72 -0.33 -9.58 11.90
N ARG A 73 0.68 -9.32 12.74
CA ARG A 73 0.80 -8.04 13.48
C ARG A 73 0.95 -6.83 12.57
N LEU A 74 1.61 -7.01 11.42
CA LEU A 74 1.85 -5.98 10.43
C LEU A 74 0.76 -5.92 9.37
N SER A 75 -0.27 -6.78 9.44
CA SER A 75 -1.38 -6.74 8.48
C SER A 75 -2.13 -5.42 8.55
N GLU A 76 -2.44 -4.92 7.36
CA GLU A 76 -3.18 -3.72 7.06
C GLU A 76 -4.47 -4.08 6.30
N PRO A 77 -5.46 -3.16 6.21
CA PRO A 77 -6.75 -3.47 5.58
C PRO A 77 -6.65 -3.97 4.13
N VAL A 78 -5.62 -3.51 3.41
CA VAL A 78 -5.31 -3.95 2.05
C VAL A 78 -4.95 -5.43 1.99
N ASP A 79 -4.23 -5.97 2.98
CA ASP A 79 -3.84 -7.39 2.99
C ASP A 79 -5.07 -8.29 3.07
N VAL A 80 -6.02 -7.93 3.95
CA VAL A 80 -7.29 -8.68 4.11
C VAL A 80 -8.12 -8.64 2.84
N TYR A 81 -8.12 -7.50 2.13
CA TYR A 81 -8.82 -7.36 0.87
C TYR A 81 -8.15 -8.17 -0.25
N SER A 82 -6.81 -8.16 -0.33
CA SER A 82 -6.05 -8.99 -1.27
C SER A 82 -6.31 -10.48 -1.07
N ASP A 83 -6.26 -10.96 0.17
CA ASP A 83 -6.59 -12.35 0.52
C ASP A 83 -8.01 -12.74 0.05
N TRP A 84 -8.97 -11.82 0.15
CA TRP A 84 -10.33 -12.06 -0.31
C TRP A 84 -10.41 -12.20 -1.83
N ILE A 85 -9.71 -11.34 -2.59
CA ILE A 85 -9.65 -11.45 -4.05
C ILE A 85 -9.03 -12.78 -4.46
N ASP A 86 -7.89 -13.16 -3.85
CA ASP A 86 -7.19 -14.40 -4.15
C ASP A 86 -8.07 -15.63 -3.86
N ALA A 87 -8.81 -15.61 -2.73
CA ALA A 87 -9.77 -16.66 -2.39
C ALA A 87 -10.93 -16.76 -3.41
N CYS A 88 -11.47 -15.62 -3.85
CA CYS A 88 -12.49 -15.59 -4.90
C CYS A 88 -11.97 -16.15 -6.23
N GLU A 89 -10.75 -15.80 -6.63
CA GLU A 89 -10.13 -16.34 -7.84
C GLU A 89 -9.90 -17.85 -7.74
N GLN A 90 -9.43 -18.34 -6.60
CA GLN A 90 -9.19 -19.76 -6.38
C GLN A 90 -10.49 -20.56 -6.51
N TYR A 91 -11.55 -20.12 -5.84
CA TYR A 91 -12.88 -20.74 -5.94
C TYR A 91 -13.35 -20.80 -7.40
N ASN A 92 -13.18 -19.70 -8.16
CA ASN A 92 -13.56 -19.65 -9.57
C ASN A 92 -12.71 -20.56 -10.47
N LYS A 93 -11.43 -20.76 -10.16
CA LYS A 93 -10.53 -21.67 -10.90
C LYS A 93 -10.88 -23.14 -10.64
N GLU A 94 -11.25 -23.49 -9.41
CA GLU A 94 -11.66 -24.85 -9.04
C GLU A 94 -12.98 -25.25 -9.68
N ASN A 95 -13.96 -24.34 -9.77
CA ASN A 95 -15.27 -24.59 -10.39
C ASN A 95 -15.27 -24.66 -11.93
N LYS A 96 -14.12 -24.45 -12.59
CA LYS A 96 -13.98 -24.55 -14.07
C LYS A 96 -13.27 -25.83 -14.54
N ARG A 97 -12.99 -26.77 -13.63
CA ARG A 97 -12.32 -28.05 -13.94
C ARG A 97 -13.27 -29.21 -14.24
N ASP A 98 -14.57 -28.93 -14.38
CA ASP A 98 -15.57 -29.86 -14.92
C ASP A 98 -15.72 -29.73 -16.45
#